data_AF-A0A9D6JI81-F1
#
_entry.id   AF-A0A9D6JI81-F1
#
_cell.length_a   1.000
_cell.length_b   1.000
_cell.length_c   1.000
_cell.angle_alpha   90.00
_cell.angle_beta   90.00
_cell.angle_gamma   90.00
#
_symmetry.space_group_name_H-M   'P 1'
#
loop_
_entity.id
_entity.type
_entity.pdbx_description
1 polymer ?
#
loop_
_entity_poly.entity_id
_entity_poly.type
_entity_poly.pdbx_seq_one_letter_code
_entity_poly.pdbx_strand_id
1 'polypeptide(L)'
;MLLAIEKILNQQQIKSVRSLLDQSRFSDGRLSAGLTARRVKNNEEIPQSAEVTTQLNNIVMTSLFNHPVYQAAVMPHRVATAFYARYTSGKFYGDHVDDPIMGPVGGRYRTDVSTTIFLNDPGEYQGGEIVIRG
;
A
#
# COMPACT_ATOMS: atom_id res chain seq x y z
N MET A 1 1.26 -10.83 -14.48
CA MET A 1 2.68 -10.42 -14.51
C MET A 1 3.03 -9.86 -13.15
N LEU A 2 4.12 -10.32 -12.53
CA LEU A 2 4.65 -9.78 -11.28
C LEU A 2 6.03 -9.19 -11.58
N LEU A 3 6.31 -7.96 -11.09
CA LEU A 3 7.61 -7.31 -11.21
C LEU A 3 8.06 -6.80 -9.85
N ALA A 4 9.22 -7.23 -9.39
CA ALA A 4 9.88 -6.66 -8.22
C ALA A 4 10.74 -5.45 -8.65
N ILE A 5 10.54 -4.31 -7.99
CA ILE A 5 11.31 -3.09 -8.22
C ILE A 5 12.04 -2.75 -6.92
N GLU A 6 13.37 -2.81 -6.96
CA GLU A 6 14.20 -2.53 -5.80
C GLU A 6 14.44 -1.03 -5.61
N LYS A 7 14.78 -0.65 -4.37
CA LYS A 7 15.30 0.69 -4.02
C LYS A 7 14.39 1.85 -4.46
N ILE A 8 13.07 1.64 -4.40
CA ILE A 8 12.08 2.73 -4.48
C ILE A 8 12.48 3.80 -3.44
N LEU A 9 12.55 3.40 -2.17
CA LEU A 9 13.00 4.25 -1.08
C LEU A 9 14.48 4.00 -0.74
N ASN A 10 15.22 5.08 -0.50
CA ASN A 10 16.55 4.98 0.10
C ASN A 10 16.47 4.82 1.63
N GLN A 11 17.60 4.47 2.27
CA GLN A 11 17.63 4.19 3.70
C GLN A 11 17.20 5.36 4.59
N GLN A 12 17.48 6.60 4.19
CA GLN A 12 17.07 7.77 4.95
C GLN A 12 15.55 7.97 4.86
N GLN A 13 14.98 7.79 3.67
CA GLN A 13 13.52 7.84 3.46
C GLN A 13 12.81 6.75 4.25
N ILE A 14 13.33 5.52 4.27
CA ILE A 14 12.76 4.42 5.08
C ILE A 14 12.76 4.80 6.56
N LYS A 15 13.86 5.32 7.11
CA LYS A 15 13.93 5.79 8.50
C LYS A 15 12.89 6.87 8.81
N SER A 16 12.76 7.87 7.94
CA SER A 16 11.77 8.94 8.09
C SER A 16 10.34 8.40 8.05
N VAL A 17 10.03 7.52 7.09
CA VAL A 17 8.71 6.89 6.97
C VAL A 17 8.40 6.08 8.23
N ARG A 18 9.31 5.23 8.69
CA ARG A 18 9.11 4.43 9.91
C ARG A 18 8.87 5.29 11.15
N SER A 19 9.63 6.37 11.33
CA SER A 19 9.41 7.32 12.44
C SER A 19 8.02 7.94 12.43
N LEU A 20 7.50 8.30 11.25
CA LEU A 20 6.13 8.81 11.09
C LEU A 20 5.09 7.72 11.40
N LEU A 21 5.32 6.48 10.93
CA LEU A 21 4.43 5.35 11.20
C LEU A 21 4.37 5.00 12.69
N ASP A 22 5.50 5.03 13.40
CA ASP A 22 5.59 4.70 14.83
C ASP A 22 4.77 5.67 15.70
N GLN A 23 4.63 6.92 15.26
CA GLN A 23 3.85 7.96 15.93
C GLN A 23 2.38 8.01 15.46
N SER A 24 2.02 7.20 14.47
CA SER A 24 0.69 7.23 13.85
C SER A 24 -0.31 6.34 14.57
N ARG A 25 -1.56 6.80 14.62
CA ARG A 25 -2.68 5.98 15.07
C ARG A 25 -3.19 5.13 13.91
N PHE A 26 -3.12 3.81 14.08
CA PHE A 26 -3.76 2.86 13.20
C PHE A 26 -5.19 2.56 13.65
N SER A 27 -6.04 2.22 12.68
CA SER A 27 -7.44 1.85 12.87
C SER A 27 -7.76 0.56 12.11
N ASP A 28 -8.95 0.01 12.30
CA ASP A 28 -9.40 -1.20 11.60
C ASP A 28 -9.38 -1.01 10.06
N GLY A 29 -8.52 -1.75 9.36
CA GLY A 29 -8.36 -1.61 7.91
C GLY A 29 -9.52 -2.20 7.10
N ARG A 30 -10.50 -2.87 7.72
CA ARG A 30 -11.75 -3.26 7.05
C ARG A 30 -12.56 -2.07 6.55
N LEU A 31 -12.32 -0.87 7.08
CA LEU A 31 -13.02 0.36 6.70
C LEU A 31 -12.68 0.84 5.28
N SER A 32 -11.56 0.40 4.72
CA SER A 32 -11.12 0.78 3.36
C SER A 32 -11.41 -0.26 2.29
N ALA A 33 -11.80 -1.48 2.67
CA ALA A 33 -11.99 -2.57 1.73
C ALA A 33 -13.37 -2.55 1.07
N GLY A 34 -13.41 -2.95 -0.21
CA GLY A 34 -14.64 -3.28 -0.93
C GLY A 34 -15.42 -4.40 -0.25
N LEU A 35 -16.70 -4.55 -0.60
CA LEU A 35 -17.65 -5.45 0.09
C LEU A 35 -17.16 -6.90 0.21
N THR A 36 -16.55 -7.42 -0.86
CA THR A 36 -16.05 -8.80 -0.90
C THR A 36 -14.81 -8.96 -0.03
N ALA A 37 -13.82 -8.10 -0.26
CA ALA A 37 -12.52 -8.21 0.38
C ALA A 37 -12.56 -7.87 1.89
N ARG A 38 -13.51 -7.03 2.30
CA ARG A 38 -13.75 -6.71 3.72
C ARG A 38 -14.00 -7.93 4.61
N ARG A 39 -14.55 -9.02 4.07
CA ARG A 39 -14.84 -10.25 4.83
C ARG A 39 -13.60 -11.05 5.20
N VAL A 40 -12.53 -10.88 4.43
CA VAL A 40 -11.26 -11.60 4.60
C VAL A 40 -10.11 -10.70 5.05
N LYS A 41 -10.40 -9.41 5.30
CA LYS A 41 -9.42 -8.43 5.77
C LYS A 41 -9.42 -8.35 7.29
N ASN A 42 -8.27 -8.55 7.90
CA ASN A 42 -8.01 -8.30 9.31
C ASN A 42 -6.60 -7.70 9.45
N ASN A 43 -6.49 -6.41 9.21
CA ASN A 43 -5.26 -5.63 9.34
C ASN A 43 -5.56 -4.30 10.05
N GLU A 44 -4.55 -3.45 10.16
CA GLU A 44 -4.72 -2.08 10.62
C GLU A 44 -4.20 -1.10 9.58
N GLU A 45 -4.83 0.07 9.46
CA GLU A 45 -4.43 1.11 8.52
C GLU A 45 -4.48 2.49 9.16
N ILE A 46 -3.58 3.37 8.72
CA ILE A 46 -3.69 4.79 9.05
C ILE A 46 -4.94 5.35 8.36
N PRO A 47 -5.84 6.04 9.09
CA PRO A 47 -6.98 6.70 8.47
C PRO A 47 -6.54 7.66 7.35
N GLN A 48 -7.21 7.59 6.20
CA GLN A 48 -6.88 8.42 5.04
C GLN A 48 -6.95 9.93 5.34
N SER A 49 -7.79 10.33 6.30
CA SER A 49 -7.94 11.72 6.75
C SER A 49 -6.85 12.19 7.74
N ALA A 50 -5.93 11.32 8.16
CA ALA A 50 -4.90 11.70 9.12
C ALA A 50 -3.85 12.59 8.44
N GLU A 51 -3.43 13.67 9.10
CA GLU A 51 -2.47 14.64 8.54
C GLU A 51 -1.13 14.00 8.12
N VAL A 52 -0.71 12.96 8.84
CA VAL A 52 0.53 12.21 8.56
C VAL A 52 0.54 11.54 7.18
N THR A 53 -0.63 11.24 6.59
CA THR A 53 -0.70 10.59 5.27
C THR A 53 -0.15 11.49 4.18
N THR A 54 -0.31 12.81 4.29
CA THR A 54 0.30 13.78 3.36
C THR A 54 1.82 13.73 3.42
N GLN A 55 2.40 13.69 4.62
CA GLN A 55 3.85 13.62 4.80
C GLN A 55 4.42 12.30 4.27
N LEU A 56 3.74 11.19 4.57
CA LEU A 56 4.11 9.87 4.06
C LEU A 56 4.04 9.83 2.54
N ASN A 57 2.96 10.35 1.92
CA ASN A 57 2.78 10.37 0.47
C ASN A 57 3.84 11.23 -0.22
N ASN A 58 4.21 12.38 0.35
CA ASN A 58 5.26 13.22 -0.18
C ASN A 58 6.62 12.50 -0.27
N ILE A 59 6.87 11.52 0.59
CA ILE A 59 8.08 10.70 0.54
C ILE A 59 7.86 9.50 -0.41
N VAL A 60 6.85 8.68 -0.11
CA VAL A 60 6.65 7.38 -0.73
C VAL A 60 6.16 7.48 -2.17
N MET A 61 5.12 8.27 -2.40
CA MET A 61 4.55 8.40 -3.74
C MET A 61 5.47 9.17 -4.67
N THR A 62 6.10 10.26 -4.19
CA THR A 62 7.09 11.01 -4.98
C THR A 62 8.25 10.11 -5.43
N SER A 63 8.74 9.25 -4.54
CA SER A 63 9.78 8.29 -4.87
C SER A 63 9.31 7.26 -5.92
N LEU A 64 8.14 6.66 -5.72
CA LEU A 64 7.56 5.68 -6.65
C LEU A 64 7.37 6.29 -8.06
N PHE A 65 6.78 7.47 -8.14
CA PHE A 65 6.51 8.14 -9.41
C PHE A 65 7.77 8.60 -10.14
N ASN A 66 8.82 8.96 -9.43
CA ASN A 66 10.08 9.34 -10.07
C ASN A 66 10.96 8.12 -10.40
N HIS A 67 10.56 6.90 -10.03
CA HIS A 67 11.35 5.70 -10.28
C HIS A 67 11.24 5.26 -11.75
N PRO A 68 12.36 5.22 -12.51
CA PRO A 68 12.32 5.00 -13.96
C PRO A 68 11.75 3.63 -14.35
N VAL A 69 12.05 2.58 -13.56
CA VAL A 69 11.50 1.24 -13.81
C VAL A 69 9.99 1.20 -13.60
N TYR A 70 9.47 1.93 -12.61
CA TYR A 70 8.02 1.97 -12.36
C TYR A 70 7.30 2.71 -13.48
N GLN A 71 7.83 3.85 -13.92
CA GLN A 71 7.30 4.61 -15.05
C GLN A 71 7.26 3.76 -16.33
N ALA A 72 8.34 3.04 -16.65
CA ALA A 72 8.40 2.20 -17.84
C ALA A 72 7.48 0.96 -17.76
N ALA A 73 7.39 0.31 -16.60
CA ALA A 73 6.64 -0.93 -16.45
C ALA A 73 5.13 -0.71 -16.29
N VAL A 74 4.72 0.36 -15.57
CA VAL A 74 3.33 0.61 -15.20
C VAL A 74 2.67 1.67 -16.09
N MET A 75 3.45 2.63 -16.62
CA MET A 75 2.95 3.76 -17.43
C MET A 75 1.70 4.42 -16.80
N PRO A 76 1.80 4.90 -15.54
CA PRO A 76 0.63 5.23 -14.74
C PRO A 76 -0.14 6.44 -15.29
N HIS A 77 -1.39 6.24 -15.68
CA HIS A 77 -2.30 7.33 -16.05
C HIS A 77 -3.04 7.93 -14.84
N ARG A 78 -3.44 7.09 -13.88
CA ARG A 78 -4.05 7.46 -12.59
C ARG A 78 -3.52 6.52 -11.52
N VAL A 79 -3.41 7.03 -10.30
CA VAL A 79 -2.95 6.24 -9.15
C VAL A 79 -3.88 6.47 -7.97
N ALA A 80 -4.24 5.38 -7.31
CA ALA A 80 -5.06 5.40 -6.11
C ALA A 80 -4.32 6.07 -4.95
N THR A 81 -5.08 6.60 -3.98
CA THR A 81 -4.49 7.04 -2.72
C THR A 81 -3.81 5.86 -2.02
N ALA A 82 -2.58 6.06 -1.56
CA ALA A 82 -1.83 5.00 -0.89
C ALA A 82 -2.45 4.69 0.48
N PHE A 83 -2.47 3.39 0.82
CA PHE A 83 -2.81 2.91 2.14
C PHE A 83 -1.55 2.49 2.87
N TYR A 84 -1.41 2.93 4.12
CA TYR A 84 -0.34 2.52 5.03
C TYR A 84 -0.90 1.46 5.97
N ALA A 85 -0.70 0.20 5.59
CA ALA A 85 -1.20 -0.96 6.31
C ALA A 85 -0.14 -1.55 7.24
N ARG A 86 -0.60 -2.06 8.39
CA ARG A 86 0.19 -2.79 9.38
C ARG A 86 -0.42 -4.15 9.63
N TYR A 87 0.44 -5.17 9.65
CA TYR A 87 0.11 -6.54 9.97
C TYR A 87 0.96 -6.97 11.16
N THR A 88 0.31 -7.32 12.26
CA THR A 88 0.93 -7.88 13.46
C THR A 88 0.54 -9.36 13.59
N SER A 89 1.01 -10.04 14.64
CA SER A 89 0.69 -11.46 14.85
C SER A 89 -0.82 -11.72 14.78
N GLY A 90 -1.22 -12.70 13.94
CA GLY A 90 -2.62 -13.07 13.70
C GLY A 90 -3.40 -12.15 12.76
N LYS A 91 -2.82 -11.05 12.27
CA LYS A 91 -3.41 -10.21 11.22
C LYS A 91 -3.15 -10.83 9.84
N PHE A 92 -4.10 -10.65 8.93
CA PHE A 92 -4.05 -11.20 7.58
C PHE A 92 -4.95 -10.44 6.63
N TYR A 93 -4.75 -10.66 5.34
CA TYR A 93 -5.72 -10.31 4.31
C TYR A 93 -5.86 -11.54 3.41
N GLY A 94 -6.95 -12.29 3.59
CA GLY A 94 -7.15 -13.58 2.94
C GLY A 94 -7.39 -13.45 1.44
N ASP A 95 -7.43 -14.59 0.74
CA ASP A 95 -7.60 -14.65 -0.71
C ASP A 95 -8.81 -13.82 -1.18
N HIS A 96 -8.55 -12.89 -2.11
CA HIS A 96 -9.56 -12.02 -2.71
C HIS A 96 -9.10 -11.50 -4.07
N VAL A 97 -10.03 -10.87 -4.78
CA VAL A 97 -9.75 -10.07 -5.97
C VAL A 97 -10.04 -8.61 -5.63
N ASP A 98 -9.14 -7.71 -6.02
CA ASP A 98 -9.34 -6.27 -5.85
C ASP A 98 -10.55 -5.78 -6.68
N ASP A 99 -11.19 -4.69 -6.23
CA ASP A 99 -12.30 -4.11 -6.98
C ASP A 99 -11.81 -3.59 -8.34
N PRO A 100 -12.40 -4.00 -9.47
CA PRO A 100 -11.89 -3.68 -10.81
C PRO A 100 -12.03 -2.20 -11.18
N ILE A 101 -12.89 -1.45 -10.47
CA ILE A 101 -13.17 -0.03 -10.69
C ILE A 101 -13.17 0.70 -9.34
N MET A 102 -12.27 1.67 -9.18
CA MET A 102 -12.10 2.46 -7.96
C MET A 102 -12.21 3.97 -8.23
N GLY A 103 -12.06 4.79 -7.18
CA GLY A 103 -12.12 6.26 -7.24
C GLY A 103 -13.49 6.85 -6.92
N PRO A 104 -13.59 8.18 -6.78
CA PRO A 104 -14.85 8.86 -6.47
C PRO A 104 -15.82 8.90 -7.67
N VAL A 105 -17.09 9.21 -7.42
CA VAL A 105 -18.09 9.45 -8.47
C VAL A 105 -17.63 10.60 -9.37
N GLY A 106 -17.68 10.42 -10.69
CA GLY A 106 -17.15 11.39 -11.67
C GLY A 106 -15.63 11.30 -11.90
N GLY A 107 -14.91 10.53 -11.08
CA GLY A 107 -13.46 10.31 -11.17
C GLY A 107 -13.07 8.84 -11.15
N ARG A 108 -13.98 7.92 -11.50
CA ARG A 108 -13.73 6.48 -11.52
C ARG A 108 -12.58 6.12 -12.46
N TYR A 109 -11.83 5.09 -12.10
CA TYR A 109 -10.75 4.52 -12.91
C TYR A 109 -10.71 3.00 -12.75
N ARG A 110 -10.15 2.33 -13.76
CA ARG A 110 -9.90 0.89 -13.76
C ARG A 110 -8.61 0.58 -13.00
N THR A 111 -8.60 -0.50 -12.24
CA THR A 111 -7.43 -0.94 -11.48
C THR A 111 -6.62 -1.95 -12.30
N ASP A 112 -5.63 -1.43 -13.03
CA ASP A 112 -4.83 -2.24 -13.97
C ASP A 112 -3.66 -2.96 -13.29
N VAL A 113 -3.07 -2.30 -12.29
CA VAL A 113 -1.89 -2.78 -11.57
C VAL A 113 -2.04 -2.46 -10.09
N SER A 114 -1.86 -3.46 -9.23
CA SER A 114 -1.69 -3.28 -7.78
C SER A 114 -0.21 -3.16 -7.45
N THR A 115 0.14 -2.27 -6.52
CA THR A 115 1.53 -2.02 -6.11
C THR A 115 1.63 -2.11 -4.59
N THR A 116 2.65 -2.82 -4.09
CA THR A 116 3.00 -2.84 -2.67
C THR A 116 4.44 -2.40 -2.50
N ILE A 117 4.66 -1.45 -1.58
CA ILE A 117 6.00 -1.02 -1.16
C ILE A 117 6.22 -1.56 0.25
N PHE A 118 7.21 -2.43 0.41
CA PHE A 118 7.59 -2.96 1.71
C PHE A 118 8.38 -1.91 2.49
N LEU A 119 7.94 -1.64 3.73
CA LEU A 119 8.54 -0.62 4.63
C LEU A 119 9.33 -1.24 5.80
N ASN A 120 9.21 -2.55 5.95
CA ASN A 120 9.99 -3.38 6.87
C ASN A 120 10.90 -4.31 6.09
N ASP A 121 12.06 -4.62 6.67
CA ASP A 121 12.92 -5.68 6.15
C ASP A 121 12.21 -7.04 6.32
N PRO A 122 12.25 -7.94 5.32
CA PRO A 122 11.61 -9.26 5.43
C PRO A 122 12.15 -10.12 6.58
N GLY A 123 13.38 -9.86 7.07
CA GLY A 123 13.94 -10.52 8.24
C GLY A 123 13.38 -10.02 9.59
N GLU A 124 12.60 -8.94 9.61
CA GLU A 124 12.01 -8.37 10.84
C GLU A 124 10.71 -9.06 11.26
N TYR A 125 10.13 -9.92 10.42
CA TYR A 125 8.85 -10.58 10.70
C TYR A 125 8.80 -12.02 10.16
N GLN A 126 7.91 -12.82 10.74
CA GLN A 126 7.63 -14.19 10.28
C GLN A 126 6.23 -14.23 9.65
N GLY A 127 6.11 -14.87 8.48
CA GLY A 127 4.87 -14.88 7.70
C GLY A 127 4.67 -13.57 6.93
N GLY A 128 3.42 -13.15 6.74
CA GLY A 128 3.13 -11.88 6.04
C GLY A 128 3.43 -11.88 4.54
N GLU A 129 3.57 -13.06 3.94
CA GLU A 129 3.87 -13.23 2.52
C GLU A 129 2.71 -12.73 1.65
N ILE A 130 3.04 -12.05 0.55
CA ILE A 130 2.07 -11.73 -0.50
C ILE A 130 2.02 -12.92 -1.45
N VAL A 131 0.94 -13.68 -1.38
CA VAL A 131 0.69 -14.82 -2.28
C VAL A 131 -0.23 -14.38 -3.41
N ILE A 132 0.25 -14.43 -4.64
CA ILE A 132 -0.56 -14.16 -5.84
C ILE A 132 -0.88 -15.48 -6.52
N ARG A 133 -2.17 -15.74 -6.74
CA ARG A 133 -2.68 -16.93 -7.42
C ARG A 133 -3.09 -16.56 -8.86
N GLY A 134 -2.79 -17.45 -9.81
CA GLY A 134 -3.16 -17.33 -11.22
C GLY A 134 -4.16 -18.40 -11.63
#